data_AF-A0A9X1QZM6-F1
#
_entry.id   AF-A0A9X1QZM6-F1
#
_cell.length_a   1.000
_cell.length_b   1.000
_cell.length_c   1.000
_cell.angle_alpha   90.00
_cell.angle_beta   90.00
_cell.angle_gamma   90.00
#
_symmetry.space_group_name_H-M   'P 1'
#
loop_
_entity.id
_entity.type
_entity.pdbx_description
1 polymer ?
#
loop_
_entity_poly.entity_id
_entity_poly.type
_entity_poly.pdbx_seq_one_letter_code
_entity_poly.pdbx_strand_id
1 'polypeptide(L)'
;MRNIAFGILIFFGIQAFAQKKPFENVSLDAFLTETQYFSDNPKMLEFVWWLPREFWGVSYAQDSTVSEEDYKELLKMFQNFELFAVTQGEIGHFGGVTYYSREDVIDNLTIHYRGENLMVASEEEISSDFSNFIMIMQPMIANMLGQMGSNIHFILFKSIRGNEVLPINPLDSKNLEITLSEFNKTIELPLSSLLLEKRCPNDDKLYSGKWNYCPIHGENLILN
;
A
#
# COMPACT_ATOMS: atom_id res chain seq x y z
N MET A 1 -53.14 -26.94 29.82
CA MET A 1 -51.78 -26.37 29.83
C MET A 1 -50.98 -27.08 28.75
N ARG A 2 -50.80 -26.45 27.58
CA ARG A 2 -50.08 -27.04 26.43
C ARG A 2 -49.00 -26.05 26.04
N ASN A 3 -47.78 -26.28 26.54
CA ASN A 3 -46.62 -25.44 26.26
C ASN A 3 -46.11 -25.77 24.86
N ILE A 4 -46.29 -24.83 23.93
CA ILE A 4 -45.65 -24.87 22.61
C ILE A 4 -44.32 -24.14 22.78
N ALA A 5 -43.22 -24.91 22.82
CA ALA A 5 -41.88 -24.35 22.79
C ALA A 5 -41.55 -23.95 21.35
N PHE A 6 -41.44 -22.63 21.12
CA PHE A 6 -41.01 -22.05 19.86
C PHE A 6 -39.47 -22.01 19.84
N GLY A 7 -38.84 -22.88 19.06
CA GLY A 7 -37.39 -22.83 18.84
C GLY A 7 -37.05 -21.75 17.82
N ILE A 8 -36.46 -20.65 18.27
CA ILE A 8 -35.89 -19.63 17.39
C ILE A 8 -34.55 -20.17 16.88
N LEU A 9 -34.52 -20.56 15.60
CA LEU A 9 -33.30 -20.93 14.89
C LEU A 9 -32.62 -19.64 14.43
N ILE A 10 -31.65 -19.16 15.20
CA ILE A 10 -30.85 -17.99 14.84
C ILE A 10 -29.92 -18.40 13.69
N PHE A 11 -30.32 -18.07 12.46
CA PHE A 11 -29.42 -18.06 11.31
C PHE A 11 -28.43 -16.92 11.49
N PHE A 12 -27.28 -17.19 12.12
CA PHE A 12 -26.12 -16.33 11.97
C PHE A 12 -25.65 -16.45 10.51
N GLY A 13 -26.07 -15.50 9.67
CA GLY A 13 -25.43 -15.28 8.39
C GLY A 13 -23.98 -14.91 8.67
N ILE A 14 -23.06 -15.85 8.47
CA ILE A 14 -21.62 -15.60 8.51
C ILE A 14 -21.33 -14.72 7.29
N GLN A 15 -21.40 -13.40 7.48
CA GLN A 15 -20.84 -12.45 6.53
C GLN A 15 -19.35 -12.81 6.43
N ALA A 16 -18.95 -13.37 5.27
CA ALA A 16 -17.57 -13.73 4.99
C ALA A 16 -16.75 -12.44 4.79
N PHE A 17 -16.42 -11.79 5.91
CA PHE A 17 -15.47 -10.69 5.94
C PHE A 17 -14.14 -11.18 5.35
N ALA A 18 -13.54 -10.35 4.49
CA ALA A 18 -12.24 -10.65 3.90
C ALA A 18 -11.21 -10.83 5.03
N GLN A 19 -10.52 -11.96 5.03
CA GLN A 19 -9.54 -12.29 6.07
C GLN A 19 -8.14 -11.87 5.62
N LYS A 20 -7.35 -11.32 6.54
CA LYS A 20 -5.94 -10.95 6.28
C LYS A 20 -5.11 -12.20 6.02
N LYS A 21 -4.28 -12.17 5.00
CA LYS A 21 -3.31 -13.21 4.69
C LYS A 21 -2.06 -13.09 5.58
N PRO A 22 -1.50 -14.20 6.11
CA PRO A 22 -0.17 -14.20 6.72
C PRO A 22 0.88 -13.68 5.74
N PHE A 23 1.87 -12.92 6.21
CA PHE A 23 2.84 -12.24 5.33
C PHE A 23 3.67 -13.23 4.48
N GLU A 24 3.93 -14.42 5.01
CA GLU A 24 4.67 -15.50 4.34
C GLU A 24 3.95 -16.00 3.08
N ASN A 25 2.62 -15.82 3.02
CA ASN A 25 1.80 -16.27 1.91
C ASN A 25 1.44 -15.13 0.94
N VAL A 26 1.82 -13.89 1.23
CA VAL A 26 1.57 -12.74 0.34
C VAL A 26 2.58 -12.77 -0.81
N SER A 27 2.08 -12.77 -2.05
CA SER A 27 2.92 -12.58 -3.24
C SER A 27 3.45 -11.15 -3.25
N LEU A 28 4.78 -11.00 -3.18
CA LEU A 28 5.43 -9.70 -3.24
C LEU A 28 5.14 -8.99 -4.57
N ASP A 29 5.16 -9.70 -5.69
CA ASP A 29 4.86 -9.15 -7.01
C ASP A 29 3.45 -8.57 -7.12
N ALA A 30 2.45 -9.31 -6.60
CA ALA A 30 1.07 -8.84 -6.57
C ALA A 30 0.93 -7.58 -5.69
N PHE A 31 1.65 -7.55 -4.57
CA PHE A 31 1.63 -6.41 -3.66
C PHE A 31 2.34 -5.18 -4.25
N LEU A 32 3.47 -5.36 -4.93
CA LEU A 32 4.16 -4.30 -5.67
C LEU A 32 3.25 -3.71 -6.76
N THR A 33 2.57 -4.58 -7.53
CA THR A 33 1.62 -4.15 -8.56
C THR A 33 0.48 -3.29 -7.99
N GLU A 34 0.05 -3.57 -6.76
CA GLU A 34 -1.00 -2.81 -6.09
C GLU A 34 -0.51 -1.54 -5.40
N THR A 35 0.81 -1.30 -5.32
CA THR A 35 1.40 -0.17 -4.56
C THR A 35 2.30 0.74 -5.39
N GLN A 36 2.67 0.34 -6.60
CA GLN A 36 3.45 1.12 -7.57
C GLN A 36 2.53 1.67 -8.66
N TYR A 37 2.65 2.97 -8.93
CA TYR A 37 1.79 3.68 -9.86
C TYR A 37 2.62 4.53 -10.82
N PHE A 38 2.27 4.44 -12.09
CA PHE A 38 2.84 5.22 -13.17
C PHE A 38 1.73 6.03 -13.83
N SER A 39 2.06 7.23 -14.28
CA SER A 39 1.17 8.02 -15.14
C SER A 39 1.20 7.48 -16.57
N ASP A 40 0.04 7.53 -17.22
CA ASP A 40 -0.10 7.20 -18.64
C ASP A 40 0.26 8.39 -19.56
N ASN A 41 0.70 9.52 -19.00
CA ASN A 41 1.05 10.71 -19.77
C ASN A 41 2.36 10.51 -20.55
N PRO A 42 2.37 10.52 -21.89
CA PRO A 42 3.57 10.23 -22.68
C PRO A 42 4.64 11.33 -22.63
N LYS A 43 4.34 12.49 -22.05
CA LYS A 43 5.28 13.62 -21.91
C LYS A 43 5.86 13.75 -20.51
N MET A 44 5.36 12.96 -19.56
CA MET A 44 5.76 13.04 -18.16
C MET A 44 6.26 11.68 -17.71
N LEU A 45 7.30 11.68 -16.89
CA LEU A 45 7.69 10.55 -16.08
C LEU A 45 7.20 10.83 -14.66
N GLU A 46 6.08 10.23 -14.30
CA GLU A 46 5.49 10.34 -12.97
C GLU A 46 5.36 8.94 -12.38
N PHE A 47 6.07 8.72 -11.28
CA PHE A 47 6.11 7.46 -10.56
C PHE A 47 5.85 7.72 -9.09
N VAL A 48 4.87 7.01 -8.53
CA VAL A 48 4.60 7.00 -7.09
C VAL A 48 4.59 5.55 -6.61
N TRP A 49 5.44 5.25 -5.64
CA TRP A 49 5.41 3.99 -4.92
C TRP A 49 5.04 4.24 -3.46
N TRP A 50 3.86 3.79 -3.08
CA TRP A 50 3.45 3.73 -1.69
C TRP A 50 4.11 2.53 -1.01
N LEU A 51 4.87 2.76 0.05
CA LEU A 51 5.55 1.74 0.84
C LEU A 51 4.85 1.61 2.20
N PRO A 52 3.68 0.94 2.26
CA PRO A 52 2.98 0.72 3.52
C PRO A 52 3.82 -0.13 4.47
N ARG A 53 3.53 -0.06 5.78
CA ARG A 53 4.25 -0.88 6.77
C ARG A 53 4.26 -2.37 6.42
N GLU A 54 3.15 -2.88 5.90
CA GLU A 54 2.97 -4.27 5.48
C GLU A 54 3.99 -4.69 4.43
N PHE A 55 4.48 -3.79 3.59
CA PHE A 55 5.53 -4.08 2.60
C PHE A 55 6.77 -4.66 3.27
N TRP A 56 7.19 -4.07 4.40
CA TRP A 56 8.34 -4.54 5.16
C TRP A 56 8.11 -5.91 5.79
N GLY A 57 6.88 -6.20 6.23
CA GLY A 57 6.54 -7.50 6.78
C GLY A 57 6.53 -8.61 5.73
N VAL A 58 5.99 -8.31 4.54
CA VAL A 58 6.02 -9.25 3.41
C VAL A 58 7.45 -9.46 2.90
N SER A 59 8.25 -8.39 2.83
CA SER A 59 9.66 -8.47 2.40
C SER A 59 10.50 -9.26 3.40
N TYR A 60 10.35 -8.99 4.71
CA TYR A 60 11.02 -9.73 5.78
C TYR A 60 10.67 -11.21 5.78
N ALA A 61 9.39 -11.56 5.60
CA ALA A 61 8.94 -12.95 5.56
C ALA A 61 9.58 -13.77 4.41
N GLN A 62 10.12 -13.09 3.40
CA GLN A 62 10.77 -13.69 2.23
C GLN A 62 12.30 -13.59 2.29
N ASP A 63 12.87 -12.89 3.28
CA ASP A 63 14.30 -12.67 3.44
C ASP A 63 14.84 -13.40 4.68
N SER A 64 15.61 -14.46 4.46
CA SER A 64 16.23 -15.24 5.54
C SER A 64 17.46 -14.59 6.18
N THR A 65 17.91 -13.42 5.69
CA THR A 65 19.16 -12.78 6.11
C THR A 65 18.97 -11.70 7.17
N VAL A 66 17.74 -11.22 7.37
CA VAL A 66 17.40 -10.19 8.35
C VAL A 66 16.97 -10.83 9.67
N SER A 67 17.43 -10.29 10.80
CA SER A 67 17.03 -10.77 12.13
C SER A 67 15.63 -10.27 12.52
N GLU A 68 14.95 -11.00 13.42
CA GLU A 68 13.64 -10.57 13.92
C GLU A 68 13.75 -9.24 14.72
N GLU A 69 14.86 -9.05 15.41
CA GLU A 69 15.18 -7.83 16.15
C GLU A 69 15.28 -6.63 15.20
N ASP A 70 16.06 -6.75 14.11
CA ASP A 70 16.23 -5.67 13.12
C ASP A 70 14.90 -5.32 12.46
N TYR A 71 14.08 -6.33 12.14
CA TYR A 71 12.75 -6.11 11.59
C TYR A 71 11.82 -5.36 12.56
N LYS A 72 11.84 -5.70 13.85
CA LYS A 72 11.04 -4.98 14.86
C LYS A 72 11.47 -3.53 15.01
N GLU A 73 12.77 -3.25 15.00
CA GLU A 73 13.28 -1.87 15.01
C GLU A 73 12.86 -1.12 13.75
N LEU A 74 12.94 -1.75 12.58
CA LEU A 74 12.42 -1.19 11.33
C LEU A 74 10.95 -0.79 11.47
N LEU A 75 10.08 -1.69 11.93
CA LEU A 75 8.65 -1.39 12.10
C LEU A 75 8.36 -0.24 13.08
N LYS A 76 9.19 -0.06 14.11
CA LYS A 76 9.05 1.05 15.06
C LYS A 76 9.27 2.40 14.38
N MET A 77 10.22 2.49 13.44
CA MET A 77 10.47 3.73 12.70
C MET A 77 9.26 4.16 11.88
N PHE A 78 8.51 3.20 11.33
CA PHE A 78 7.26 3.45 10.60
C PHE A 78 6.05 3.65 11.52
N GLN A 79 6.19 3.88 12.84
CA GLN A 79 5.03 3.94 13.73
C GLN A 79 4.02 5.03 13.36
N ASN A 80 4.54 6.21 13.04
CA ASN A 80 3.77 7.43 12.83
C ASN A 80 3.87 7.98 11.40
N PHE A 81 4.54 7.23 10.51
CA PHE A 81 4.85 7.69 9.17
C PHE A 81 4.45 6.67 8.11
N GLU A 82 3.93 7.17 7.00
CA GLU A 82 3.86 6.47 5.71
C GLU A 82 5.01 6.92 4.83
N LEU A 83 5.60 5.98 4.11
CA LEU A 83 6.67 6.28 3.16
C LEU A 83 6.15 6.22 1.74
N PHE A 84 6.50 7.24 0.97
CA PHE A 84 6.31 7.27 -0.47
C PHE A 84 7.66 7.48 -1.15
N ALA A 85 7.94 6.69 -2.18
CA ALA A 85 9.04 6.93 -3.11
C ALA A 85 8.46 7.54 -4.38
N VAL A 86 8.85 8.77 -4.71
CA VAL A 86 8.23 9.55 -5.78
C VAL A 86 9.28 10.11 -6.73
N THR A 87 9.02 10.00 -8.02
CA THR A 87 9.80 10.67 -9.07
C THR A 87 8.86 11.40 -10.01
N GLN A 88 9.26 12.61 -10.38
CA GLN A 88 8.59 13.41 -11.39
C GLN A 88 9.63 13.97 -12.37
N GLY A 89 9.29 14.02 -13.65
CA GLY A 89 10.12 14.63 -14.67
C GLY A 89 9.39 14.82 -15.99
N GLU A 90 9.94 15.68 -16.83
CA GLU A 90 9.46 15.90 -18.20
C GLU A 90 10.27 15.06 -19.19
N ILE A 91 9.57 14.36 -20.08
CA ILE A 91 10.17 13.56 -21.15
C ILE A 91 10.35 14.46 -22.37
N GLY A 92 11.60 14.73 -22.71
CA GLY A 92 11.97 15.50 -23.89
C GLY A 92 11.76 14.73 -25.20
N HIS A 93 11.77 15.45 -26.32
CA HIS A 93 11.52 14.89 -27.66
C HIS A 93 12.39 13.68 -28.04
N PHE A 94 13.62 13.63 -27.53
CA PHE A 94 14.58 12.55 -27.78
C PHE A 94 14.65 11.51 -26.65
N GLY A 95 13.69 11.50 -25.72
CA GLY A 95 13.58 10.52 -24.65
C GLY A 95 14.44 10.80 -23.40
N GLY A 96 15.20 11.90 -23.38
CA GLY A 96 15.84 12.37 -22.15
C GLY A 96 14.81 12.86 -21.13
N VAL A 97 15.08 12.69 -19.83
CA VAL A 97 14.19 13.13 -18.75
C VAL A 97 14.83 14.29 -17.99
N THR A 98 14.08 15.37 -17.83
CA THR A 98 14.43 16.47 -16.92
C THR A 98 13.64 16.27 -15.63
N TYR A 99 14.33 15.80 -14.59
CA TYR A 99 13.73 15.50 -13.29
C TYR A 99 13.47 16.75 -12.48
N TYR A 100 12.40 16.72 -11.70
CA TYR A 100 11.98 17.79 -10.81
C TYR A 100 12.75 17.70 -9.49
N SER A 101 12.96 18.85 -8.84
CA SER A 101 13.60 18.90 -7.53
C SER A 101 12.71 18.24 -6.47
N ARG A 102 13.29 17.94 -5.30
CA ARG A 102 12.51 17.36 -4.20
C ARG A 102 11.40 18.31 -3.76
N GLU A 103 11.71 19.61 -3.71
CA GLU A 103 10.81 20.68 -3.33
C GLU A 103 9.64 20.77 -4.30
N ASP A 104 9.90 20.77 -5.61
CA ASP A 104 8.85 20.77 -6.64
C ASP A 104 7.95 19.54 -6.53
N VAL A 105 8.53 18.36 -6.27
CA VAL A 105 7.75 17.12 -6.11
C VAL A 105 6.87 17.18 -4.86
N ILE A 106 7.38 17.68 -3.75
CA ILE A 106 6.61 17.85 -2.51
C ILE A 106 5.45 18.82 -2.71
N ASP A 107 5.69 19.97 -3.34
CA ASP A 107 4.67 20.99 -3.58
C ASP A 107 3.54 20.49 -4.48
N ASN A 108 3.87 19.55 -5.38
CA ASN A 108 2.93 18.94 -6.31
C ASN A 108 2.25 17.66 -5.78
N LEU A 109 2.70 17.11 -4.66
CA LEU A 109 2.23 15.83 -4.13
C LEU A 109 1.21 16.02 -3.00
N THR A 110 0.01 15.51 -3.20
CA THR A 110 -1.03 15.43 -2.17
C THR A 110 -1.43 13.99 -1.93
N ILE A 111 -1.42 13.59 -0.66
CA ILE A 111 -1.92 12.28 -0.21
C ILE A 111 -3.17 12.53 0.63
N HIS A 112 -4.30 12.02 0.17
CA HIS A 112 -5.58 12.16 0.86
C HIS A 112 -6.10 10.79 1.33
N TYR A 113 -6.47 10.71 2.60
CA TYR A 113 -6.99 9.50 3.20
C TYR A 113 -7.97 9.83 4.32
N ARG A 114 -9.12 9.12 4.35
CA ARG A 114 -10.18 9.30 5.37
C ARG A 114 -10.70 10.74 5.52
N GLY A 115 -10.72 11.52 4.43
CA GLY A 115 -11.20 12.91 4.49
C GLY A 115 -10.14 13.91 4.96
N GLU A 116 -8.88 13.49 5.09
CA GLU A 116 -7.76 14.31 5.52
C GLU A 116 -6.61 14.26 4.51
N ASN A 117 -5.98 15.40 4.26
CA ASN A 117 -4.70 15.44 3.55
C ASN A 117 -3.59 15.10 4.56
N LEU A 118 -2.75 14.13 4.27
CA LEU A 118 -1.57 13.88 5.09
C LEU A 118 -0.56 15.01 4.93
N MET A 119 0.24 15.25 5.97
CA MET A 119 1.29 16.26 5.96
C MET A 119 2.64 15.61 5.73
N VAL A 120 3.52 16.27 5.00
CA VAL A 120 4.93 15.89 4.94
C VAL A 120 5.55 16.06 6.34
N ALA A 121 6.29 15.06 6.80
CA ALA A 121 7.05 15.12 8.04
C ALA A 121 8.23 16.08 7.88
N SER A 122 8.47 16.92 8.90
CA SER A 122 9.64 17.80 8.87
C SER A 122 10.90 17.02 9.25
N GLU A 123 12.07 17.54 8.86
CA GLU A 123 13.35 16.87 9.12
C GLU A 123 13.62 16.67 10.62
N GLU A 124 13.12 17.57 11.47
CA GLU A 124 13.27 17.47 12.93
C GLU A 124 12.44 16.33 13.55
N GLU A 125 11.40 15.87 12.86
CA GLU A 125 10.55 14.76 13.31
C GLU A 125 11.08 13.39 12.89
N ILE A 126 11.96 13.37 11.88
CA ILE A 126 12.52 12.14 11.35
C ILE A 126 13.74 11.77 12.19
N SER A 127 13.71 10.58 12.78
CA SER A 127 14.85 10.10 13.59
C SER A 127 16.09 9.90 12.72
N SER A 128 17.27 10.05 13.34
CA SER A 128 18.54 9.77 12.66
C SER A 128 18.60 8.36 12.07
N ASP A 129 18.02 7.37 12.76
CA ASP A 129 17.98 5.98 12.28
C ASP A 129 17.13 5.82 11.02
N PHE A 130 15.98 6.51 10.95
CA PHE A 130 15.14 6.47 9.76
C PHE A 130 15.83 7.20 8.59
N SER A 131 16.45 8.36 8.84
CA SER A 131 17.26 9.05 7.83
C SER A 131 18.39 8.17 7.29
N ASN A 132 19.13 7.47 8.17
CA ASN A 132 20.17 6.54 7.77
C ASN A 132 19.62 5.36 6.96
N PHE A 133 18.45 4.82 7.34
CA PHE A 133 17.78 3.76 6.60
C PHE A 133 17.44 4.20 5.16
N ILE A 134 16.89 5.42 4.98
CA ILE A 134 16.61 5.98 3.65
C ILE A 134 17.90 6.17 2.84
N MET A 135 18.98 6.64 3.48
CA MET A 135 20.29 6.79 2.83
C MET A 135 20.87 5.46 2.33
N ILE A 136 20.61 4.35 3.05
CA ILE A 136 21.00 3.00 2.63
C ILE A 136 20.11 2.51 1.48
N MET A 137 18.81 2.82 1.51
CA MET A 137 17.86 2.43 0.47
C MET A 137 18.11 3.10 -0.88
N GLN A 138 18.42 4.39 -0.90
CA GLN A 138 18.62 5.18 -2.12
C GLN A 138 19.54 4.50 -3.16
N PRO A 139 20.78 4.09 -2.82
CA PRO A 139 21.66 3.45 -3.79
C PRO A 139 21.13 2.10 -4.28
N MET A 140 20.43 1.33 -3.45
CA MET A 140 19.81 0.06 -3.88
C MET A 140 18.73 0.30 -4.93
N ILE A 141 17.88 1.29 -4.70
CA ILE A 141 16.82 1.67 -5.65
C ILE A 141 17.41 2.28 -6.92
N ALA A 142 18.45 3.11 -6.81
CA ALA A 142 19.17 3.65 -7.96
C ALA A 142 19.80 2.54 -8.82
N ASN A 143 20.39 1.51 -8.20
CA ASN A 143 20.94 0.37 -8.92
C ASN A 143 19.85 -0.45 -9.63
N MET A 144 18.67 -0.59 -9.02
CA MET A 144 17.56 -1.35 -9.57
C MET A 144 16.83 -0.62 -10.71
N LEU A 145 16.61 0.69 -10.57
CA LEU A 145 15.79 1.50 -11.47
C LEU A 145 16.60 2.48 -12.33
N GLY A 146 17.93 2.42 -12.25
CA GLY A 146 18.85 3.27 -13.00
C GLY A 146 18.62 4.76 -12.74
N GLN A 147 18.59 5.54 -13.82
CA GLN A 147 18.42 7.00 -13.77
C GLN A 147 17.13 7.44 -13.05
N MET A 148 16.04 6.68 -13.18
CA MET A 148 14.80 6.97 -12.45
C MET A 148 15.01 6.79 -10.94
N GLY A 149 15.64 5.69 -10.54
CA GLY A 149 15.93 5.41 -9.14
C GLY A 149 16.89 6.42 -8.49
N SER A 150 17.85 6.95 -9.25
CA SER A 150 18.72 8.04 -8.79
C SER A 150 17.98 9.36 -8.53
N ASN A 151 16.78 9.53 -9.08
CA ASN A 151 15.94 10.71 -8.92
C ASN A 151 14.63 10.39 -8.16
N ILE A 152 14.60 9.29 -7.40
CA ILE A 152 13.52 9.01 -6.44
C ILE A 152 13.73 9.84 -5.18
N HIS A 153 12.66 10.55 -4.79
CA HIS A 153 12.54 11.25 -3.54
C HIS A 153 11.74 10.41 -2.56
N PHE A 154 12.35 10.04 -1.44
CA PHE A 154 11.65 9.42 -0.33
C PHE A 154 11.00 10.50 0.53
N ILE A 155 9.68 10.43 0.67
CA ILE A 155 8.87 11.44 1.35
C ILE A 155 8.05 10.74 2.43
N LEU A 156 8.23 11.18 3.68
CA LEU A 156 7.49 10.67 4.82
C LEU A 156 6.26 11.54 5.05
N PHE A 157 5.10 10.90 5.16
CA PHE A 157 3.83 11.54 5.46
C PHE A 157 3.33 11.12 6.84
N LYS A 158 2.67 12.05 7.54
CA LYS A 158 2.04 11.87 8.85
C LYS A 158 0.62 12.40 8.85
N SER A 159 -0.20 11.99 9.83
CA SER A 159 -1.53 12.56 10.02
C SER A 159 -1.47 14.01 10.55
N ILE A 160 -2.38 14.88 10.09
CA ILE A 160 -2.56 16.25 10.63
C ILE A 160 -2.95 16.21 12.11
N ARG A 161 -3.72 15.18 12.52
CA ARG A 161 -4.29 15.09 13.87
C ARG A 161 -3.25 14.70 14.92
N GLY A 162 -2.00 14.50 14.52
CA GLY A 162 -0.85 14.14 15.35
C GLY A 162 -1.16 12.95 16.25
N ASN A 163 -0.96 11.70 15.79
CA ASN A 163 -1.26 10.54 16.63
C ASN A 163 -0.49 9.26 16.28
N GLU A 164 -0.42 8.42 17.34
CA GLU A 164 0.30 7.16 17.61
C GLU A 164 0.02 5.96 16.67
N VAL A 165 -0.65 6.16 15.53
CA VAL A 165 -1.07 5.08 14.63
C VAL A 165 -0.74 5.45 13.19
N LEU A 166 -0.44 4.44 12.36
CA LEU A 166 -0.17 4.61 10.93
C LEU A 166 -1.21 5.52 10.26
N PRO A 167 -0.75 6.49 9.44
CA PRO A 167 -1.65 7.36 8.71
C PRO A 167 -2.59 6.59 7.78
N ILE A 168 -2.14 5.48 7.16
CA ILE A 168 -2.93 4.68 6.22
C ILE A 168 -3.00 3.22 6.67
N ASN A 169 -4.20 2.63 6.64
CA ASN A 169 -4.38 1.19 6.90
C ASN A 169 -4.73 0.49 5.58
N PRO A 170 -3.82 -0.32 4.99
CA PRO A 170 -4.06 -1.01 3.73
C PRO A 170 -5.21 -2.03 3.74
N LEU A 171 -5.78 -2.32 4.91
CA LEU A 171 -6.91 -3.23 5.08
C LEU A 171 -8.24 -2.49 5.38
N ASP A 172 -8.24 -1.16 5.37
CA ASP A 172 -9.46 -0.38 5.55
C ASP A 172 -10.39 -0.49 4.32
N SER A 173 -11.63 -0.05 4.49
CA SER A 173 -12.67 0.11 3.46
C SER A 173 -12.68 1.49 2.79
N LYS A 174 -11.70 2.35 3.12
CA LYS A 174 -11.63 3.74 2.65
C LYS A 174 -10.63 3.87 1.52
N ASN A 175 -10.92 4.74 0.56
CA ASN A 175 -10.00 4.98 -0.53
C ASN A 175 -8.77 5.77 -0.05
N LEU A 176 -7.62 5.43 -0.62
CA LEU A 176 -6.43 6.27 -0.62
C LEU A 176 -6.40 7.02 -1.95
N GLU A 177 -6.19 8.32 -1.89
CA GLU A 177 -6.10 9.19 -3.06
C GLU A 177 -4.71 9.83 -3.10
N ILE A 178 -4.04 9.68 -4.24
CA ILE A 178 -2.71 10.23 -4.50
C ILE A 178 -2.84 11.17 -5.70
N THR A 179 -2.39 12.41 -5.52
CA THR A 179 -2.31 13.40 -6.59
C THR A 179 -0.85 13.86 -6.72
N LEU A 180 -0.29 13.80 -7.91
CA LEU A 180 1.02 14.36 -8.25
C LEU A 180 0.83 15.23 -9.50
N SER A 181 0.73 16.55 -9.31
CA SER A 181 0.32 17.47 -10.39
C SER A 181 -1.02 17.06 -11.02
N GLU A 182 -1.02 16.69 -12.31
CA GLU A 182 -2.22 16.25 -13.04
C GLU A 182 -2.47 14.74 -12.92
N PHE A 183 -1.47 13.97 -12.47
CA PHE A 183 -1.60 12.54 -12.23
C PHE A 183 -2.43 12.31 -10.96
N ASN A 184 -3.56 11.60 -11.12
CA ASN A 184 -4.48 11.28 -10.03
C ASN A 184 -4.67 9.77 -9.95
N LYS A 185 -4.49 9.20 -8.76
CA LYS A 185 -4.69 7.77 -8.49
C LYS A 185 -5.57 7.58 -7.26
N THR A 186 -6.75 7.00 -7.48
CA THR A 186 -7.61 6.48 -6.40
C THR A 186 -7.36 4.99 -6.24
N ILE A 187 -7.13 4.58 -5.00
CA ILE A 187 -6.81 3.21 -4.61
C ILE A 187 -7.91 2.71 -3.69
N GLU A 188 -8.62 1.69 -4.15
CA GLU A 188 -9.68 1.05 -3.39
C GLU A 188 -9.09 0.06 -2.39
N LEU A 189 -9.16 0.40 -1.10
CA LEU A 189 -8.76 -0.49 -0.01
C LEU A 189 -9.92 -1.44 0.39
N PRO A 190 -9.65 -2.63 0.96
CA PRO A 190 -8.34 -3.16 1.37
C PRO A 190 -7.42 -3.45 0.17
N LEU A 191 -6.15 -3.80 0.31
CA LEU A 191 -5.34 -4.29 -0.82
C LEU A 191 -5.63 -5.78 -1.06
N SER A 192 -5.84 -6.20 -2.32
CA SER A 192 -6.27 -7.59 -2.61
C SER A 192 -5.19 -8.59 -2.27
N SER A 193 -3.93 -8.21 -2.52
CA SER A 193 -2.73 -9.00 -2.23
C SER A 193 -2.62 -9.38 -0.75
N LEU A 194 -3.16 -8.57 0.15
CA LEU A 194 -3.14 -8.78 1.60
C LEU A 194 -4.32 -9.60 2.12
N LEU A 195 -5.25 -10.02 1.25
CA LEU A 195 -6.42 -10.78 1.63
C LEU A 195 -6.28 -12.25 1.21
N LEU A 196 -6.82 -13.14 2.03
CA LEU A 196 -7.02 -14.53 1.64
C LEU A 196 -7.96 -14.60 0.44
N GLU A 197 -7.55 -15.35 -0.56
CA GLU A 197 -8.37 -15.65 -1.72
C GLU A 197 -9.64 -16.38 -1.31
N LYS A 198 -10.72 -16.12 -2.06
CA LYS A 198 -11.97 -16.86 -1.92
C LYS A 198 -12.15 -17.79 -3.10
N ARG A 199 -12.78 -18.94 -2.85
CA ARG A 199 -13.03 -19.99 -3.82
C ARG A 199 -14.43 -19.89 -4.40
N CYS A 200 -14.56 -20.13 -5.70
CA CYS A 200 -15.85 -20.30 -6.36
C CYS A 200 -16.40 -21.71 -6.10
N PRO A 201 -17.65 -21.87 -5.63
CA PRO A 201 -18.21 -23.18 -5.30
C PRO A 201 -18.48 -24.07 -6.53
N ASN A 202 -18.46 -23.51 -7.74
CA ASN A 202 -18.81 -24.24 -8.97
C ASN A 202 -17.60 -24.93 -9.62
N ASP A 203 -16.43 -24.29 -9.56
CA ASP A 203 -15.23 -24.74 -10.27
C ASP A 203 -13.95 -24.70 -9.41
N ASP A 204 -14.09 -24.43 -8.11
CA ASP A 204 -13.01 -24.37 -7.12
C ASP A 204 -11.89 -23.36 -7.43
N LYS A 205 -12.08 -22.45 -8.39
CA LYS A 205 -11.08 -21.42 -8.71
C LYS A 205 -11.00 -20.36 -7.61
N LEU A 206 -9.77 -19.91 -7.37
CA LEU A 206 -9.46 -18.84 -6.42
C LEU A 206 -9.62 -17.47 -7.08
N TYR A 207 -10.21 -16.55 -6.33
CA TYR A 207 -10.48 -15.17 -6.72
C TYR A 207 -10.10 -14.22 -5.58
N SER A 208 -9.98 -12.94 -5.90
CA SER A 208 -9.65 -11.90 -4.92
C SER A 208 -10.55 -11.96 -3.69
N GLY A 209 -9.95 -11.88 -2.50
CA GLY A 209 -10.67 -11.82 -1.23
C GLY A 209 -11.62 -10.61 -1.11
N LYS A 210 -11.40 -9.57 -1.93
CA LYS A 210 -12.28 -8.40 -2.03
C LYS A 210 -13.67 -8.73 -2.57
N TRP A 211 -13.77 -9.75 -3.42
CA TRP A 211 -15.00 -10.01 -4.15
C TRP A 211 -15.97 -10.82 -3.30
N ASN A 212 -17.26 -10.50 -3.45
CA ASN A 212 -18.33 -11.26 -2.82
C ASN A 212 -18.87 -12.35 -3.75
N TYR A 213 -18.82 -12.13 -5.07
CA TYR A 213 -19.37 -13.02 -6.08
C TYR A 213 -18.32 -13.44 -7.10
N CYS A 214 -18.45 -14.65 -7.62
CA CYS A 214 -17.63 -15.14 -8.72
C CYS A 214 -17.96 -14.32 -9.98
N PRO A 215 -16.96 -13.73 -10.66
CA PRO A 215 -17.22 -12.90 -11.85
C PRO A 215 -17.70 -13.73 -13.05
N ILE A 216 -17.52 -15.05 -13.02
CA ILE A 216 -17.90 -15.95 -14.12
C ILE A 216 -19.27 -16.59 -13.86
N HIS A 217 -19.48 -17.14 -12.66
CA HIS A 217 -20.68 -17.92 -12.33
C HIS A 217 -21.75 -17.14 -11.56
N GLY A 218 -21.43 -15.95 -11.04
CA GLY A 218 -22.36 -15.12 -10.26
C GLY A 218 -22.67 -15.62 -8.85
N GLU A 219 -22.17 -16.80 -8.47
CA GLU A 219 -22.36 -17.39 -7.15
C GLU A 219 -21.51 -16.72 -6.07
N ASN A 220 -21.97 -16.77 -4.82
CA ASN A 220 -21.19 -16.26 -3.68
C ASN A 220 -19.86 -17.00 -3.54
N LEU A 221 -18.77 -16.25 -3.42
CA LEU A 221 -17.46 -16.82 -3.14
C LEU A 221 -17.37 -17.24 -1.67
N ILE A 222 -16.76 -18.39 -1.41
CA ILE A 222 -16.56 -18.95 -0.07
C ILE A 222 -15.09 -18.81 0.35
N LEU A 223 -14.82 -18.63 1.63
CA LEU A 223 -13.43 -18.60 2.11
C LEU A 223 -12.77 -19.96 1.85
N ASN A 224 -11.52 -19.92 1.36
CA ASN A 224 -10.70 -21.09 1.15
C ASN A 224 -10.26 -21.70 2.48
#